data_AF-A0A3M1I166-F1
#
_entry.id   AF-A0A3M1I166-F1
#
_cell.length_a   1.000
_cell.length_b   1.000
_cell.length_c   1.000
_cell.angle_alpha   90.00
_cell.angle_beta   90.00
_cell.angle_gamma   90.00
#
_symmetry.space_group_name_H-M   'P 1'
#
loop_
_entity.id
_entity.type
_entity.pdbx_description
1 polymer ?
#
loop_
_entity_poly.entity_id
_entity_poly.type
_entity_poly.pdbx_seq_one_letter_code
_entity_poly.pdbx_strand_id
1 'polypeptide(L)'
;MRKVFVLTLLAWAASAHAMEIPDADTPEAKAFAARCSLCHALPHPKRLDWARWRAMLAVMQRRAKERGVEIPEADWRLIARYLKRHAR
;
A
#
# COMPACT_ATOMS: atom_id res chain seq x y z
N MET A 1 22.08 0.64 -49.55
CA MET A 1 20.69 0.18 -49.34
C MET A 1 20.57 -0.34 -47.91
N ARG A 2 19.61 0.24 -47.19
CA ARG A 2 19.41 0.25 -45.73
C ARG A 2 19.02 -1.13 -45.21
N LYS A 3 19.91 -1.83 -44.48
CA LYS A 3 19.51 -3.00 -43.66
C LYS A 3 19.23 -2.50 -42.25
N VAL A 4 17.95 -2.57 -41.92
CA VAL A 4 17.28 -2.00 -40.76
C VAL A 4 17.80 -2.67 -39.48
N PHE A 5 18.34 -1.87 -38.56
CA PHE A 5 18.63 -2.25 -37.18
C PHE A 5 17.30 -2.30 -36.43
N VAL A 6 16.68 -3.48 -36.32
CA VAL A 6 15.49 -3.65 -35.48
C VAL A 6 15.95 -3.85 -34.05
N LEU A 7 16.20 -2.74 -33.36
CA LEU A 7 16.31 -2.69 -31.89
C LEU A 7 14.91 -2.84 -31.31
N THR A 8 14.44 -4.07 -31.16
CA THR A 8 13.29 -4.38 -30.30
C THR A 8 13.71 -4.14 -28.85
N LEU A 9 13.50 -2.92 -28.37
CA LEU A 9 13.42 -2.60 -26.95
C LEU A 9 12.19 -3.29 -26.38
N LEU A 10 12.35 -4.52 -25.93
CA LEU A 10 11.42 -5.15 -24.98
C LEU A 10 11.54 -4.37 -23.67
N ALA A 11 10.74 -3.30 -23.57
CA ALA A 11 10.41 -2.69 -22.30
C ALA A 11 9.65 -3.74 -21.49
N TRP A 12 10.40 -4.53 -20.72
CA TRP A 12 9.87 -5.32 -19.63
C TRP A 12 9.38 -4.33 -18.58
N ALA A 13 8.17 -3.80 -18.79
CA ALA A 13 7.43 -3.10 -17.77
C ALA A 13 7.28 -4.11 -16.63
N ALA A 14 8.08 -3.92 -15.57
CA ALA A 14 7.88 -4.59 -14.30
C ALA A 14 6.47 -4.22 -13.85
N SER A 15 5.51 -5.07 -14.20
CA SER A 15 4.13 -4.95 -13.75
C SER A 15 4.18 -5.31 -12.27
N ALA A 16 4.48 -4.32 -11.43
CA ALA A 16 4.16 -4.39 -10.03
C ALA A 16 2.65 -4.65 -10.00
N HIS A 17 2.26 -5.91 -9.82
CA HIS A 17 0.87 -6.29 -9.64
C HIS A 17 0.42 -5.56 -8.38
N ALA A 18 -0.22 -4.41 -8.58
CA ALA A 18 -0.86 -3.69 -7.51
C ALA A 18 -1.87 -4.66 -6.90
N MET A 19 -1.73 -4.93 -5.61
CA MET A 19 -2.70 -5.74 -4.91
C MET A 19 -4.06 -5.08 -5.07
N GLU A 20 -5.02 -5.80 -5.66
CA GLU A 20 -6.41 -5.35 -5.69
C GLU A 20 -6.94 -5.29 -4.26
N ILE A 21 -7.42 -4.12 -3.87
CA ILE A 21 -8.01 -3.87 -2.56
C ILE A 21 -9.43 -3.31 -2.74
N PRO A 22 -10.38 -3.59 -1.83
CA PRO A 22 -11.73 -3.04 -1.89
C PRO A 22 -11.73 -1.51 -1.96
N ASP A 23 -12.70 -0.92 -2.68
CA ASP A 23 -12.92 0.54 -2.71
C ASP A 23 -11.64 1.36 -2.99
N ALA A 24 -10.77 0.85 -3.89
CA ALA A 24 -9.42 1.37 -4.14
C ALA A 24 -9.36 2.87 -4.47
N ASP A 25 -10.43 3.43 -5.04
CA ASP A 25 -10.50 4.85 -5.41
C ASP A 25 -10.81 5.79 -4.25
N THR A 26 -11.20 5.27 -3.08
CA THR A 26 -11.51 6.08 -1.90
C THR A 26 -10.26 6.76 -1.32
N PRO A 27 -10.39 7.94 -0.70
CA PRO A 27 -9.29 8.58 0.03
C PRO A 27 -8.68 7.66 1.10
N GLU A 28 -9.52 6.88 1.79
CA GLU A 28 -9.14 5.85 2.75
C GLU A 28 -8.21 4.78 2.15
N ALA A 29 -8.60 4.18 1.03
CA ALA A 29 -7.83 3.13 0.36
C ALA A 29 -6.51 3.68 -0.19
N LYS A 30 -6.53 4.88 -0.77
CA LYS A 30 -5.33 5.57 -1.27
C LYS A 30 -4.33 5.87 -0.16
N ALA A 31 -4.79 6.34 1.00
CA ALA A 31 -3.93 6.54 2.17
C ALA A 31 -3.36 5.21 2.68
N PHE A 32 -4.18 4.16 2.74
CA PHE A 32 -3.71 2.82 3.11
C PHE A 32 -2.62 2.30 2.17
N ALA A 33 -2.88 2.30 0.87
CA ALA A 33 -1.92 1.85 -0.13
C ALA A 33 -0.63 2.66 -0.05
N ALA A 34 -0.71 3.99 -0.13
CA ALA A 34 0.46 4.86 -0.20
C ALA A 34 1.33 4.85 1.05
N ARG A 35 0.74 4.71 2.25
CA ARG A 35 1.50 4.73 3.51
C ARG A 35 1.97 3.36 3.95
N CYS A 36 1.12 2.33 3.82
CA CYS A 36 1.46 0.99 4.29
C CYS A 36 2.33 0.19 3.31
N SER A 37 2.57 0.70 2.10
CA SER A 37 3.54 0.14 1.15
C SER A 37 4.93 0.80 1.19
N LEU A 38 5.17 1.77 2.09
CA LEU A 38 6.46 2.50 2.15
C LEU A 38 7.64 1.61 2.54
N CYS A 39 7.41 0.56 3.34
CA CYS A 39 8.49 -0.27 3.90
C CYS A 39 8.49 -1.72 3.39
N HIS A 40 7.35 -2.25 2.96
CA HIS A 40 7.17 -3.63 2.52
C HIS A 40 5.90 -3.76 1.66
N ALA A 41 5.64 -4.95 1.12
CA ALA A 41 4.42 -5.23 0.36
C ALA A 41 3.16 -4.87 1.17
N LEU A 42 2.16 -4.31 0.48
CA LEU A 42 0.88 -3.93 1.08
C LEU A 42 0.13 -5.19 1.53
N PRO A 43 -0.28 -5.32 2.81
CA PRO A 43 -1.11 -6.43 3.24
C PRO A 43 -2.57 -6.25 2.78
N HIS A 44 -3.24 -7.32 2.39
CA HIS A 44 -4.66 -7.26 2.04
C HIS A 44 -5.50 -6.94 3.31
N PRO A 45 -6.51 -6.04 3.25
CA PRO A 45 -7.27 -5.63 4.44
C PRO A 45 -8.03 -6.78 5.11
N LYS A 46 -8.43 -7.81 4.36
CA LYS A 46 -9.06 -9.03 4.92
C LYS A 46 -8.09 -9.99 5.63
N ARG A 47 -6.79 -9.66 5.71
CA ARG A 47 -5.78 -10.53 6.36
C ARG A 47 -6.01 -10.68 7.86
N LEU A 48 -6.56 -9.65 8.52
CA LEU A 48 -6.84 -9.61 9.95
C LEU A 48 -8.27 -9.14 10.20
N ASP A 49 -8.83 -9.49 11.36
CA ASP A 49 -10.02 -8.83 11.89
C ASP A 49 -9.67 -7.43 12.44
N TRP A 50 -10.68 -6.60 12.73
CA TRP A 50 -10.46 -5.22 13.17
C TRP A 50 -9.66 -5.11 14.47
N ALA A 51 -9.90 -6.02 15.44
CA ALA A 51 -9.20 -6.00 16.72
C ALA A 51 -7.68 -6.18 16.52
N ARG A 52 -7.29 -7.15 15.68
CA ARG A 52 -5.89 -7.39 15.32
C ARG A 52 -5.30 -6.27 14.47
N TRP A 53 -6.07 -5.68 13.56
CA TRP A 53 -5.62 -4.50 12.80
C TRP A 53 -5.32 -3.31 13.69
N ARG A 54 -6.19 -3.00 14.64
CA ARG A 54 -5.98 -1.89 15.58
C ARG A 54 -4.67 -2.07 16.38
N ALA A 55 -4.41 -3.30 16.85
CA ALA A 55 -3.14 -3.62 17.51
C ALA A 55 -1.95 -3.49 16.55
N MET A 56 -2.08 -3.96 15.31
CA MET A 56 -1.04 -3.85 14.29
C MET A 56 -0.72 -2.39 13.93
N LEU A 57 -1.72 -1.52 13.84
CA LEU A 57 -1.51 -0.10 13.57
C LEU A 57 -0.68 0.58 14.66
N ALA A 58 -0.88 0.24 15.94
CA ALA A 58 -0.04 0.75 17.02
C ALA A 58 1.43 0.29 16.86
N VAL A 59 1.65 -0.97 16.43
CA VAL A 59 3.00 -1.47 16.12
C VAL A 59 3.60 -0.71 14.94
N MET A 60 2.84 -0.51 13.85
CA MET A 60 3.32 0.18 12.64
C MET A 60 3.61 1.66 12.89
N GLN A 61 2.82 2.35 13.71
CA GLN A 61 3.12 3.72 14.16
C GLN A 61 4.48 3.79 14.87
N ARG A 62 4.75 2.85 15.78
CA ARG A 62 6.06 2.76 16.44
C ARG A 62 7.18 2.47 15.44
N ARG A 63 6.99 1.51 14.53
CA ARG A 63 7.99 1.16 13.49
C ARG A 63 8.27 2.31 12.52
N ALA A 64 7.25 3.08 12.14
CA ALA A 64 7.41 4.26 11.30
C ALA A 64 8.31 5.28 12.00
N LYS A 65 8.04 5.57 13.28
CA LYS A 65 8.87 6.47 14.10
C LYS A 65 10.32 5.98 14.25
N GLU A 66 10.52 4.69 14.54
CA GLU A 66 11.85 4.07 14.63
C GLU A 66 12.66 4.19 13.33
N ARG A 67 11.98 4.33 12.19
CA ARG A 67 12.58 4.51 10.85
C ARG A 67 12.65 5.97 10.39
N GLY A 68 12.26 6.93 11.24
CA GLY A 68 12.20 8.34 10.86
C GLY A 68 11.15 8.66 9.80
N VAL A 69 10.15 7.79 9.62
CA VAL A 69 9.03 8.01 8.68
C VAL A 69 7.90 8.71 9.42
N GLU A 70 7.65 9.96 9.05
CA GLU A 70 6.53 10.74 9.58
C GLU A 70 5.29 10.57 8.71
N ILE A 71 4.23 10.03 9.30
CA ILE A 71 2.92 9.88 8.66
C ILE A 71 1.96 10.79 9.41
N PRO A 72 1.29 11.75 8.72
CA PRO A 72 0.34 12.66 9.34
C PRO A 72 -0.76 11.91 10.10
N GLU A 73 -1.20 12.45 11.23
CA GLU A 73 -2.27 11.83 12.03
C GLU A 73 -3.58 11.65 11.23
N ALA A 74 -3.85 12.58 10.30
CA ALA A 74 -4.99 12.47 9.38
C ALA A 74 -4.94 11.20 8.53
N ASP A 75 -3.75 10.79 8.08
CA ASP A 75 -3.57 9.58 7.29
C ASP A 75 -3.74 8.34 8.14
N TRP A 76 -3.24 8.33 9.39
CA TRP A 76 -3.53 7.25 10.32
C TRP A 76 -5.03 7.05 10.56
N ARG A 77 -5.80 8.15 10.63
CA ARG A 77 -7.26 8.07 10.74
C ARG A 77 -7.92 7.51 9.47
N LEU A 78 -7.46 7.91 8.28
CA LEU A 78 -7.93 7.35 7.01
C LEU A 78 -7.66 5.85 6.92
N ILE A 79 -6.44 5.43 7.24
CA ILE A 79 -6.01 4.03 7.26
C ILE A 79 -6.84 3.20 8.24
N ALA A 80 -7.05 3.70 9.46
CA ALA A 80 -7.84 3.02 10.47
C ALA A 80 -9.30 2.85 10.03
N ARG A 81 -9.91 3.87 9.41
CA ARG A 81 -11.27 3.76 8.85
C ARG A 81 -11.36 2.72 7.74
N TYR A 82 -10.37 2.71 6.84
CA TYR A 82 -10.29 1.73 5.76
C TYR A 82 -10.25 0.31 6.31
N LEU A 83 -9.29 0.03 7.19
CA LEU A 83 -9.09 -1.30 7.75
C LEU A 83 -10.27 -1.76 8.61
N LYS A 84 -10.93 -0.84 9.34
CA LYS A 84 -12.14 -1.19 10.10
C LYS A 84 -13.29 -1.64 9.19
N ARG A 85 -13.44 -1.02 8.01
CA ARG A 85 -14.52 -1.32 7.06
C ARG A 85 -14.29 -2.62 6.29
N HIS A 86 -13.03 -2.96 6.02
CA HIS A 86 -12.66 -4.07 5.12
C HIS A 86 -11.90 -5.22 5.81
N ALA A 87 -11.79 -5.20 7.14
CA ALA A 87 -11.32 -6.33 7.93
C ALA A 87 -12.18 -7.59 7.68
N ARG A 88 -11.60 -8.77 7.93
CA ARG A 88 -12.32 -10.05 7.84
C ARG A 88 -13.46 -10.13 8.86
#